data_AF-A0A8D0CA38-F1
#
_entry.id   AF-A0A8D0CA38-F1
#
_cell.length_a   1.000
_cell.length_b   1.000
_cell.length_c   1.000
_cell.angle_alpha   90.00
_cell.angle_beta   90.00
_cell.angle_gamma   90.00
#
_symmetry.space_group_name_H-M   'P 1'
#
loop_
_entity.id
_entity.type
_entity.pdbx_description
1 polymer ?
#
loop_
_entity_poly.entity_id
_entity_poly.type
_entity_poly.pdbx_seq_one_letter_code
_entity_poly.pdbx_strand_id
1 'polypeptide(L)'
;MYCGQGVYSLPFLWYFFEEHCLAAFSRWPFDSGCSCILIRMVEAGFIHCPSENASDVVQCIICFKELEAWEPEDDPVEEHQKHPPNCEFLAL
;
A
#
# COMPACT_ATOMS: atom_id res chain seq x y z
N MET A 1 -5.67 17.94 -2.21
CA MET A 1 -6.01 18.14 -3.65
C MET A 1 -4.73 18.62 -4.32
N TYR A 2 -3.98 17.83 -5.08
CA TYR A 2 -4.40 16.96 -6.17
C TYR A 2 -3.52 15.70 -6.21
N CYS A 3 -4.13 14.51 -6.12
CA CYS A 3 -3.56 13.29 -6.67
C CYS A 3 -4.21 13.11 -8.04
N GLY A 4 -3.44 13.34 -9.10
CA GLY A 4 -3.95 13.28 -10.46
C GLY A 4 -2.86 13.55 -11.49
N GLN A 5 -2.54 12.49 -12.23
CA GLN A 5 -1.82 12.41 -13.51
C GLN A 5 -0.29 12.31 -13.48
N GLY A 6 0.21 11.21 -14.03
CA GLY A 6 1.58 11.11 -14.54
C GLY A 6 2.22 9.74 -14.33
N VAL A 7 1.96 8.81 -15.24
CA VAL A 7 2.72 7.55 -15.30
C VAL A 7 4.13 7.77 -15.87
N TYR A 8 5.09 7.07 -15.26
CA TYR A 8 6.44 6.71 -15.72
C TYR A 8 7.62 7.70 -15.54
N SER A 9 8.39 7.49 -14.46
CA SER A 9 9.83 7.18 -14.60
C SER A 9 10.28 6.27 -13.45
N LEU A 10 10.59 5.02 -13.79
CA LEU A 10 10.85 3.91 -12.86
C LEU A 10 12.09 4.04 -11.94
N PRO A 11 13.09 4.92 -12.17
CA PRO A 11 14.14 5.15 -11.16
C PRO A 11 13.69 6.08 -10.02
N PHE A 12 12.77 7.00 -10.30
CA PHE A 12 12.34 8.01 -9.33
C PHE A 12 11.30 7.45 -8.34
N LEU A 13 10.46 6.54 -8.81
CA LEU A 13 9.48 5.81 -7.99
C LEU A 13 10.15 4.96 -6.91
N TRP A 14 11.24 4.24 -7.22
CA TRP A 14 12.00 3.45 -6.24
C TRP A 14 12.64 4.32 -5.14
N TYR A 15 13.24 5.44 -5.54
CA TYR A 15 13.86 6.39 -4.59
C TYR A 15 12.81 7.06 -3.69
N PHE A 16 11.62 7.33 -4.22
CA PHE A 16 10.48 7.83 -3.44
C PHE A 16 9.92 6.75 -2.50
N PHE A 17 9.97 5.49 -2.92
CA PHE A 17 9.53 4.32 -2.17
C PHE A 17 10.38 4.09 -0.93
N GLU A 18 11.70 4.22 -1.03
CA GLU A 18 12.64 3.98 0.09
C GLU A 18 12.40 4.97 1.25
N GLU A 19 12.25 6.26 0.96
CA GLU A 19 12.01 7.29 1.99
C GLU A 19 10.61 7.20 2.61
N HIS A 20 9.55 6.95 1.81
CA HIS A 20 8.18 6.86 2.34
C HIS A 20 7.90 5.55 3.06
N CYS A 21 8.48 4.42 2.61
CA CYS A 21 8.37 3.15 3.32
C CYS A 21 9.09 3.20 4.68
N LEU A 22 10.26 3.84 4.76
CA LEU A 22 10.99 3.99 6.02
C LEU A 22 10.25 4.87 7.04
N ALA A 23 9.55 5.92 6.61
CA ALA A 23 8.67 6.68 7.49
C ALA A 23 7.43 5.85 7.93
N ALA A 24 6.85 5.08 7.01
CA ALA A 24 5.72 4.18 7.25
C ALA A 24 6.02 3.06 8.26
N PHE A 25 7.26 2.54 8.28
CA PHE A 25 7.71 1.55 9.27
C PHE A 25 7.40 1.94 10.72
N SER A 26 7.32 3.23 11.02
CA SER A 26 7.12 3.72 12.39
C SER A 26 5.66 3.81 12.86
N ARG A 27 4.67 3.68 11.96
CA ARG A 27 3.25 3.97 12.29
C ARG A 27 2.25 2.90 11.85
N TRP A 28 2.68 1.87 11.14
CA TRP A 28 1.80 0.76 10.79
C TRP A 28 1.36 0.00 12.07
N PRO A 29 0.05 -0.25 12.28
CA PRO A 29 -0.44 -0.77 13.55
C PRO A 29 -0.28 -2.28 13.74
N PHE A 30 0.10 -3.04 12.70
CA PHE A 30 0.21 -4.50 12.75
C PHE A 30 1.65 -4.99 12.78
N ASP A 31 1.93 -5.94 13.69
CA ASP A 31 3.25 -6.53 13.92
C ASP A 31 3.36 -7.96 13.36
N SER A 32 4.53 -8.59 13.54
CA SER A 32 4.88 -9.91 13.01
C SER A 32 3.88 -11.07 13.26
N GLY A 33 2.92 -10.93 14.18
CA GLY A 33 1.85 -11.90 14.38
C GLY A 33 0.70 -11.82 13.37
N CYS A 34 0.66 -10.79 12.52
CA CYS A 34 -0.45 -10.50 11.61
C CYS A 34 -0.12 -10.87 10.16
N SER A 35 -1.14 -11.22 9.37
CA SER A 35 -1.06 -11.39 7.91
C SER A 35 -0.84 -10.05 7.19
N CYS A 36 -1.42 -8.98 7.73
CA CYS A 36 -1.41 -7.64 7.13
C CYS A 36 -0.21 -6.78 7.60
N ILE A 37 0.95 -7.38 7.86
CA ILE A 37 2.17 -6.62 8.20
C ILE A 37 2.64 -5.75 7.04
N LEU A 38 3.33 -4.65 7.37
CA LEU A 38 3.79 -3.67 6.38
C LEU A 38 4.58 -4.31 5.22
N ILE A 39 5.43 -5.31 5.49
CA ILE A 39 6.18 -6.00 4.43
C ILE A 39 5.24 -6.75 3.47
N ARG A 40 4.15 -7.34 3.96
CA ARG A 40 3.13 -8.01 3.14
C ARG A 40 2.33 -6.99 2.32
N MET A 41 2.05 -5.81 2.89
CA MET A 41 1.43 -4.70 2.15
C MET A 41 2.29 -4.27 0.96
N VAL A 42 3.59 -4.07 1.19
CA VAL A 42 4.55 -3.68 0.14
C VAL A 42 4.62 -4.73 -0.96
N GLU A 43 4.66 -6.02 -0.60
CA GLU A 43 4.66 -7.12 -1.56
C GLU A 43 3.36 -7.20 -2.37
N ALA A 44 2.23 -6.78 -1.80
CA ALA A 44 0.97 -6.64 -2.50
C ALA A 44 0.86 -5.33 -3.32
N GLY A 45 1.91 -4.50 -3.35
CA GLY A 45 1.97 -3.27 -4.15
C GLY A 45 1.41 -2.04 -3.45
N PHE A 46 1.15 -2.13 -2.15
CA PHE A 46 0.63 -1.06 -1.33
C PHE A 46 1.73 -0.25 -0.66
N ILE A 47 1.48 1.05 -0.52
CA ILE A 47 2.22 1.97 0.35
C ILE A 47 1.31 2.48 1.47
N HIS A 48 1.87 2.71 2.65
CA HIS A 48 1.14 3.26 3.79
C HIS A 48 0.93 4.77 3.61
N CYS A 49 -0.32 5.21 3.68
CA CYS A 49 -0.75 6.60 3.47
C CYS A 49 -1.65 7.07 4.61
N PRO A 50 -1.17 7.12 5.87
CA PRO A 50 -2.01 7.43 7.01
C PRO A 50 -2.52 8.88 6.95
N SER A 51 -3.73 9.09 7.44
CA SER A 51 -4.31 10.42 7.69
C SER A 51 -4.57 10.63 9.18
N GLU A 52 -4.92 11.85 9.58
CA GLU A 52 -5.26 12.14 10.99
C GLU A 52 -6.44 11.29 11.51
N ASN A 53 -7.33 10.85 10.63
CA ASN A 53 -8.54 10.10 11.00
C ASN A 53 -8.47 8.60 10.69
N ALA A 54 -7.45 8.14 9.97
CA ALA A 54 -7.31 6.75 9.56
C ALA A 54 -5.82 6.37 9.49
N SER A 55 -5.40 5.54 10.45
CA SER A 55 -3.99 5.20 10.69
C SER A 55 -3.46 4.05 9.84
N ASP A 56 -4.35 3.25 9.26
CA ASP A 56 -4.06 2.01 8.54
C ASP A 56 -4.39 2.10 7.05
N VAL A 57 -4.56 3.31 6.52
CA VAL A 57 -4.82 3.51 5.09
C VAL A 57 -3.60 3.13 4.28
N VAL A 58 -3.79 2.31 3.25
CA VAL A 58 -2.78 2.01 2.25
C VAL A 58 -3.29 2.32 0.84
N GLN A 59 -2.39 2.60 -0.09
CA GLN A 59 -2.72 2.88 -1.49
C GLN A 59 -1.85 2.05 -2.44
N CYS A 60 -2.44 1.41 -3.44
CA CYS A 60 -1.68 0.70 -4.47
C CYS A 60 -0.96 1.68 -5.38
N ILE A 61 0.31 1.45 -5.67
CA ILE A 61 1.12 2.36 -6.50
C ILE A 61 0.79 2.30 -8.00
N ILE A 62 0.08 1.26 -8.45
CA ILE A 62 -0.27 1.07 -9.86
C ILE A 62 -1.74 1.43 -10.13
N CYS A 63 -2.68 0.83 -9.39
CA CYS A 63 -4.11 1.12 -9.59
C CYS A 63 -4.62 2.29 -8.74
N PHE A 64 -3.80 2.84 -7.84
CA PHE A 64 -4.15 3.95 -6.95
C PHE A 64 -5.36 3.69 -6.03
N LYS A 65 -5.74 2.42 -5.86
CA LYS A 65 -6.82 2.05 -4.94
C LYS A 65 -6.35 2.20 -3.50
N GLU A 66 -7.13 2.94 -2.73
CA GLU A 66 -7.01 3.03 -1.28
C GLU A 66 -7.85 1.98 -0.57
N LEU A 67 -7.28 1.37 0.46
CA LEU A 67 -7.89 0.42 1.38
C LEU A 67 -7.56 0.82 2.83
N GLU A 68 -8.52 0.62 3.72
CA GLU A 68 -8.45 0.94 5.15
C GLU A 68 -9.33 -0.04 5.93
N ALA A 69 -9.32 0.03 7.27
CA ALA A 69 -10.02 -0.88 8.16
C ALA A 69 -9.51 -2.33 8.06
N TRP A 70 -8.19 -2.48 8.04
CA TRP A 70 -7.51 -3.78 8.00
C TRP A 70 -7.69 -4.52 9.32
N GLU A 71 -7.83 -5.83 9.21
CA GLU A 71 -7.83 -6.77 10.33
C GLU A 71 -6.52 -7.59 10.35
N PRO A 72 -6.06 -8.08 11.51
CA PRO A 72 -4.81 -8.83 11.62
C PRO A 72 -4.70 -10.03 10.67
N GLU A 73 -5.82 -10.66 10.33
CA GLU A 73 -5.91 -11.86 9.52
C GLU A 73 -5.97 -11.60 8.01
N ASP A 74 -6.20 -10.35 7.60
CA ASP A 74 -6.37 -9.99 6.19
C ASP A 74 -5.10 -10.26 5.38
N ASP A 75 -5.26 -10.92 4.24
CA ASP A 75 -4.19 -11.09 3.26
C ASP A 75 -4.19 -9.91 2.27
N PRO A 76 -3.11 -9.11 2.23
CA PRO A 76 -3.06 -7.94 1.36
C PRO A 76 -3.23 -8.24 -0.14
N VAL A 77 -2.76 -9.40 -0.61
CA VAL A 77 -2.89 -9.79 -2.02
C VAL A 77 -4.33 -10.16 -2.33
N GLU A 78 -5.00 -10.92 -1.46
CA GLU A 78 -6.41 -11.25 -1.61
C GLU A 78 -7.28 -9.98 -1.60
N GLU A 79 -7.03 -9.04 -0.69
CA GLU A 79 -7.76 -7.77 -0.63
C GLU A 79 -7.53 -6.92 -1.89
N HIS A 80 -6.30 -6.89 -2.41
CA HIS A 80 -6.00 -6.21 -3.67
C HIS A 80 -6.72 -6.84 -4.86
N GLN A 81 -6.83 -8.18 -4.91
CA GLN A 81 -7.58 -8.88 -5.95
C GLN A 81 -9.09 -8.57 -5.89
N LYS A 82 -9.65 -8.42 -4.69
CA LYS A 82 -11.05 -8.03 -4.49
C LYS A 82 -11.28 -6.57 -4.89
N HIS A 83 -10.28 -5.70 -4.73
CA HIS A 83 -10.44 -4.25 -4.81
C HIS A 83 -9.28 -3.50 -5.52
N PRO A 84 -9.49 -2.96 -6.74
CA PRO A 84 -10.43 -3.40 -7.76
C PRO A 84 -9.94 -4.69 -8.44
N PRO A 85 -10.84 -5.52 -8.99
CA PRO A 85 -10.41 -6.62 -9.83
C PRO A 85 -9.65 -6.06 -11.06
N ASN A 86 -8.49 -6.65 -11.36
CA ASN A 86 -7.61 -6.32 -12.50
C ASN A 86 -6.64 -5.13 -12.30
N CYS A 87 -5.94 -5.06 -11.16
CA CYS A 87 -4.74 -4.22 -11.09
C CYS A 87 -3.58 -4.83 -11.90
N GLU A 88 -2.91 -4.03 -12.74
CA GLU A 88 -1.73 -4.47 -13.50
C GLU A 88 -0.58 -4.92 -12.60
N PHE A 89 -0.48 -4.41 -11.37
CA PHE A 89 0.51 -4.89 -10.39
C PHE A 89 0.40 -6.39 -10.14
N LEU A 90 -0.82 -6.92 -10.04
CA LEU A 90 -1.08 -8.33 -9.76
C LEU A 90 -0.80 -9.26 -10.96
N ALA A 91 -0.49 -8.68 -12.13
CA ALA A 91 -0.13 -9.41 -13.34
C ALA A 91 1.39 -9.42 -13.62
N LEU A 92 2.19 -8.71 -12.82
CA LEU A 92 3.65 -8.66 -12.90
C LEU A 92 4.30 -9.83 -12.15
#